data_AF-A0A1Y0EF86-F1
#
_entry.id   AF-A0A1Y0EF86-F1
#
_cell.length_a   1.000
_cell.length_b   1.000
_cell.length_c   1.000
_cell.angle_alpha   90.00
_cell.angle_beta   90.00
_cell.angle_gamma   90.00
#
_symmetry.space_group_name_H-M   'P 1'
#
loop_
_entity.id
_entity.type
_entity.pdbx_description
1 polymer ?
#
loop_
_entity_poly.entity_id
_entity_poly.type
_entity_poly.pdbx_seq_one_letter_code
_entity_poly.pdbx_strand_id
1 'polypeptide(L)'
;MQSSLIASRIRRLADEKKIPVFAFVEDVAASGGYWLACAADEIFIDECSITGSIGVISAGFGASDAIDRLGIERRVHTAGKSKSLLDPFKPQNPADVKKLKGWLEDLHATFIAYVKSRRGPKLSEDPNLFTGEVYIGQKGIDAGLVDGIGHLAPVMKARFGDKVKFRRYGQRKPLLARFGAQIVDDAIAGMEERAHYARFGL
;
A
#
# COMPACT_ATOMS: atom_id res chain seq x y z
N MET A 1 2.70 11.27 2.28
CA MET A 1 2.32 9.94 1.75
C MET A 1 1.35 10.10 0.58
N GLN A 2 1.53 9.36 -0.52
CA GLN A 2 0.62 9.42 -1.68
C GLN A 2 -0.80 8.97 -1.31
N SER A 3 -0.95 7.94 -0.45
CA SER A 3 -2.25 7.46 0.04
C SER A 3 -3.10 8.56 0.67
N SER A 4 -2.47 9.48 1.42
CA SER A 4 -3.17 10.62 2.03
C SER A 4 -3.74 11.57 0.98
N LEU A 5 -2.99 11.89 -0.07
CA LEU A 5 -3.46 12.78 -1.14
C LEU A 5 -4.64 12.17 -1.91
N ILE A 6 -4.55 10.88 -2.23
CA ILE A 6 -5.62 10.16 -2.94
C ILE A 6 -6.86 10.07 -2.05
N ALA A 7 -6.71 9.64 -0.80
CA ALA A 7 -7.79 9.55 0.18
C ALA A 7 -8.52 10.89 0.38
N SER A 8 -7.77 11.98 0.57
CA SER A 8 -8.32 13.33 0.70
C SER A 8 -9.06 13.78 -0.56
N ARG A 9 -8.57 13.41 -1.76
CA ARG A 9 -9.27 13.72 -3.02
C ARG A 9 -10.58 12.95 -3.14
N ILE A 10 -10.58 11.65 -2.82
CA ILE A 10 -11.80 10.83 -2.80
C ILE A 10 -12.82 11.43 -1.85
N ARG A 11 -12.42 11.76 -0.61
CA ARG A 11 -13.32 12.36 0.38
C ARG A 11 -13.90 13.69 -0.05
N ARG A 12 -13.06 14.63 -0.48
CA ARG A 12 -13.55 15.93 -0.97
C ARG A 12 -14.58 15.78 -2.09
N LEU A 13 -14.36 14.85 -3.03
CA LEU A 13 -15.31 14.61 -4.12
C LEU A 13 -16.60 13.93 -3.65
N ALA A 14 -16.48 12.93 -2.76
CA ALA A 14 -17.62 12.25 -2.18
C ALA A 14 -18.53 13.23 -1.42
N ASP A 15 -17.93 14.12 -0.63
CA ASP A 15 -18.65 15.13 0.16
C ASP A 15 -19.29 16.19 -0.75
N GLU A 16 -18.53 16.72 -1.73
CA GLU A 16 -19.03 17.73 -2.68
C GLU A 16 -20.20 17.20 -3.52
N LYS A 17 -20.10 15.94 -3.97
CA LYS A 17 -21.12 15.32 -4.85
C LYS A 17 -22.18 14.55 -4.08
N LYS A 18 -22.02 14.38 -2.76
CA LYS A 18 -22.88 13.55 -1.91
C LYS A 18 -23.00 12.11 -2.45
N ILE A 19 -21.89 11.54 -2.90
CA ILE A 19 -21.84 10.18 -3.46
C ILE A 19 -21.14 9.26 -2.44
N PRO A 20 -21.79 8.17 -2.00
CA PRO A 20 -21.16 7.22 -1.11
C PRO A 20 -20.02 6.48 -1.81
N VAL A 21 -18.98 6.14 -1.05
CA VAL A 21 -17.85 5.35 -1.55
C VAL A 21 -17.76 4.04 -0.80
N PHE A 22 -17.56 2.98 -1.56
CA PHE A 22 -17.38 1.63 -1.07
C PHE A 22 -15.96 1.17 -1.41
N ALA A 23 -15.24 0.64 -0.44
CA ALA A 23 -13.97 -0.05 -0.66
C ALA A 23 -14.20 -1.56 -0.61
N PHE A 24 -13.53 -2.28 -1.51
CA PHE A 24 -13.52 -3.73 -1.54
C PHE A 24 -12.05 -4.17 -1.52
N VAL A 25 -11.67 -4.87 -0.46
CA VAL A 25 -10.33 -5.44 -0.28
C VAL A 25 -10.36 -6.87 -0.81
N GLU A 26 -9.75 -7.07 -1.98
CA GLU A 26 -9.76 -8.37 -2.69
C GLU A 26 -8.53 -9.23 -2.41
N ASP A 27 -7.36 -8.62 -2.15
CA ASP A 27 -6.12 -9.34 -1.80
C ASP A 27 -5.46 -8.70 -0.57
N VAL A 28 -4.97 -7.46 -0.72
CA VAL A 28 -4.32 -6.69 0.35
C VAL A 28 -4.80 -5.24 0.35
N ALA A 29 -5.18 -4.74 1.51
CA ALA A 29 -5.28 -3.32 1.83
C ALA A 29 -4.63 -3.05 3.19
N ALA A 30 -3.31 -3.11 3.22
CA ALA A 30 -2.48 -2.92 4.42
C ALA A 30 -1.68 -1.60 4.34
N SER A 31 -1.34 -0.99 5.48
CA SER A 31 -0.55 0.24 5.56
C SER A 31 -1.15 1.37 4.70
N GLY A 32 -0.41 1.92 3.73
CA GLY A 32 -0.93 2.93 2.80
C GLY A 32 -2.17 2.49 2.01
N GLY A 33 -2.38 1.18 1.80
CA GLY A 33 -3.61 0.64 1.22
C GLY A 33 -4.80 0.76 2.17
N TYR A 34 -4.59 0.46 3.46
CA TYR A 34 -5.63 0.63 4.48
C TYR A 34 -5.97 2.12 4.69
N TRP A 35 -4.97 3.01 4.64
CA TRP A 35 -5.22 4.45 4.62
C TRP A 35 -6.20 4.80 3.50
N LEU A 36 -5.99 4.28 2.29
CA LEU A 36 -6.89 4.56 1.17
C LEU A 36 -8.28 3.95 1.38
N ALA A 37 -8.37 2.73 1.92
CA ALA A 37 -9.64 2.07 2.23
C ALA A 37 -10.48 2.87 3.24
N CYS A 38 -9.86 3.50 4.24
CA CYS A 38 -10.52 4.40 5.20
C CYS A 38 -11.17 5.65 4.54
N ALA A 39 -10.84 5.95 3.28
CA ALA A 39 -11.56 6.95 2.50
C ALA A 39 -12.90 6.44 1.96
N ALA A 40 -13.32 5.21 2.25
CA ALA A 40 -14.68 4.76 1.98
C ALA A 40 -15.62 5.05 3.16
N ASP A 41 -16.91 4.97 2.89
CA ASP A 41 -17.96 5.04 3.90
C ASP A 41 -18.28 3.63 4.45
N GLU A 42 -18.13 2.61 3.60
CA GLU A 42 -18.11 1.20 3.98
C GLU A 42 -16.93 0.47 3.30
N ILE A 43 -16.31 -0.45 4.03
CA ILE A 43 -15.18 -1.26 3.60
C ILE A 43 -15.58 -2.73 3.69
N PHE A 44 -15.51 -3.45 2.58
CA PHE A 44 -15.72 -4.89 2.52
C PHE A 44 -14.38 -5.59 2.30
N ILE A 45 -14.24 -6.81 2.81
CA ILE A 45 -13.03 -7.63 2.70
C ILE A 45 -13.39 -9.03 2.19
N ASP A 46 -12.49 -9.69 1.46
CA ASP A 46 -12.59 -11.15 1.24
C ASP A 46 -12.17 -11.93 2.50
N GLU A 47 -12.62 -13.19 2.63
CA GLU A 47 -12.29 -14.05 3.78
C GLU A 47 -10.79 -14.26 4.00
N CYS A 48 -10.01 -14.32 2.92
CA CYS A 48 -8.56 -14.56 2.93
C CYS A 48 -7.74 -13.27 2.75
N SER A 49 -8.40 -12.13 2.54
CA SER A 49 -7.75 -10.85 2.34
C SER A 49 -7.14 -10.28 3.62
N ILE A 50 -6.10 -9.46 3.43
CA ILE A 50 -5.36 -8.83 4.52
C ILE A 50 -5.66 -7.33 4.60
N THR A 51 -5.92 -6.84 5.81
CA THR A 51 -6.09 -5.42 6.13
C THR A 51 -5.26 -5.00 7.36
N GLY A 52 -5.32 -3.72 7.74
CA GLY A 52 -4.59 -3.17 8.88
C GLY A 52 -3.16 -2.77 8.51
N SER A 53 -2.17 -3.31 9.21
CA SER A 53 -0.76 -2.87 9.16
C SER A 53 -0.64 -1.35 9.40
N ILE A 54 -1.34 -0.85 10.42
CA ILE A 54 -1.36 0.57 10.75
C ILE A 54 -0.06 0.91 11.47
N GLY A 55 0.90 1.39 10.68
CA GLY A 55 2.24 1.72 11.13
C GLY A 55 3.03 2.39 10.01
N VAL A 56 4.19 2.94 10.36
CA VAL A 56 5.08 3.64 9.43
C VAL A 56 6.49 3.12 9.64
N ILE A 57 7.13 2.72 8.54
CA ILE A 57 8.49 2.19 8.56
C ILE A 57 9.41 3.02 7.67
N SER A 58 10.67 3.08 8.06
CA SER A 58 11.77 3.45 7.17
C SER A 58 12.81 2.35 7.27
N ALA A 59 13.09 1.71 6.13
CA ALA A 59 13.97 0.55 6.07
C ALA A 59 15.09 0.80 5.05
N GLY A 60 16.25 0.20 5.33
CA GLY A 60 17.45 0.26 4.51
C GLY A 60 18.50 -0.70 5.08
N PHE A 61 19.65 -0.78 4.44
CA PHE A 61 20.77 -1.61 4.87
C PHE A 61 22.01 -0.77 5.13
N GLY A 62 22.89 -1.26 6.00
CA GLY A 62 24.25 -0.77 6.14
C GLY A 62 25.21 -1.62 5.30
N ALA A 63 26.14 -0.97 4.61
CA ALA A 63 27.13 -1.57 3.73
C ALA A 63 28.49 -0.85 3.81
N SER A 64 28.74 -0.08 4.89
CA SER A 64 30.06 0.53 5.18
C SER A 64 31.16 -0.53 5.18
N ASP A 65 30.96 -1.61 5.93
CA ASP A 65 31.99 -2.63 6.11
C ASP A 65 32.24 -3.43 4.82
N ALA A 66 31.21 -3.54 3.98
CA ALA A 66 31.32 -4.20 2.68
C ALA A 66 32.20 -3.40 1.73
N ILE A 67 32.00 -2.08 1.64
CA ILE A 67 32.82 -1.23 0.77
C ILE A 67 34.26 -1.11 1.28
N ASP A 68 34.46 -1.11 2.60
CA ASP A 68 35.78 -1.08 3.23
C ASP A 68 36.58 -2.34 2.88
N ARG A 69 35.95 -3.53 2.94
CA ARG A 69 36.59 -4.81 2.56
C ARG A 69 36.94 -4.89 1.06
N LEU A 70 36.19 -4.19 0.22
CA LEU A 70 36.43 -4.12 -1.22
C LEU A 70 37.45 -3.04 -1.60
N GLY A 71 37.97 -2.28 -0.63
CA GLY A 71 38.90 -1.18 -0.89
C GLY A 71 38.24 0.01 -1.60
N ILE A 72 36.91 0.15 -1.49
CA ILE A 72 36.15 1.23 -2.14
C ILE A 72 36.11 2.45 -1.22
N GLU A 73 36.79 3.53 -1.63
CA GLU A 73 36.74 4.80 -0.92
C GLU A 73 35.45 5.58 -1.27
N ARG A 74 34.59 5.79 -0.26
CA ARG A 74 33.40 6.64 -0.41
C ARG A 74 33.73 8.12 -0.14
N ARG A 75 33.66 8.95 -1.18
CA ARG A 75 33.80 10.41 -1.09
C ARG A 75 32.44 11.10 -1.19
N VAL A 76 32.03 11.80 -0.13
CA VAL A 76 30.75 12.53 -0.08
C VAL A 76 30.99 13.98 0.31
N HIS A 77 30.63 14.91 -0.56
CA HIS A 77 30.68 16.35 -0.31
C HIS A 77 29.25 16.89 -0.15
N THR A 78 28.94 17.50 0.99
CA THR A 78 27.58 17.99 1.30
C THR A 78 27.57 19.46 1.68
N ALA A 79 26.54 20.18 1.24
CA ALA A 79 26.19 21.50 1.78
C ALA A 79 24.99 21.37 2.75
N GLY A 80 25.16 21.84 3.99
CA GLY A 80 24.17 21.71 5.07
C GLY A 80 24.44 20.54 6.03
N LYS A 81 23.99 20.65 7.28
CA LYS A 81 24.40 19.79 8.40
C LYS A 81 23.88 18.33 8.37
N SER A 82 22.84 18.02 7.59
CA SER A 82 22.16 16.71 7.65
C SER A 82 21.81 16.12 6.26
N LYS A 83 22.63 16.38 5.23
CA LYS A 83 22.34 15.93 3.85
C LYS A 83 22.78 14.50 3.51
N SER A 84 23.33 13.76 4.46
CA SER A 84 23.67 12.34 4.30
C SER A 84 22.94 11.44 5.30
N LEU A 85 21.71 11.82 5.67
CA LEU A 85 20.82 10.99 6.48
C LEU A 85 20.49 9.69 5.72
N LEU A 86 20.43 8.55 6.41
CA LEU A 86 20.15 7.23 5.83
C LEU A 86 21.16 6.78 4.76
N ASP A 87 22.38 7.29 4.82
CA ASP A 87 23.46 6.86 3.94
C ASP A 87 23.86 5.40 4.25
N PRO A 88 23.65 4.44 3.33
CA PRO A 88 23.92 3.02 3.61
C PRO A 88 25.41 2.72 3.73
N PHE A 89 26.30 3.58 3.24
CA PHE A 89 27.74 3.32 3.25
C PHE A 89 28.46 4.14 4.35
N LYS A 90 27.72 4.65 5.34
CA LYS A 90 28.29 5.25 6.55
C LYS A 90 27.72 4.55 7.79
N PRO A 91 28.48 4.51 8.89
CA PRO A 91 27.92 4.14 10.19
C PRO A 91 26.73 5.05 10.55
N GLN A 92 25.73 4.48 11.22
CA GLN A 92 24.58 5.26 11.67
C GLN A 92 25.00 6.29 12.72
N ASN A 93 24.50 7.52 12.55
CA ASN A 93 24.66 8.58 13.54
C ASN A 93 23.45 8.57 14.52
N PRO A 94 23.67 8.47 15.85
CA PRO A 94 22.58 8.43 16.83
C PRO A 94 21.64 9.64 16.78
N ALA A 95 22.14 10.85 16.49
CA ALA A 95 21.31 12.05 16.38
C ALA A 95 20.35 11.98 15.18
N ASP A 96 20.84 11.43 14.07
CA ASP A 96 20.09 11.20 12.85
C ASP A 96 19.02 10.11 13.03
N VAL A 97 19.35 9.03 13.74
CA VAL A 97 18.39 7.98 14.11
C VAL A 97 17.28 8.55 15.01
N LYS A 98 17.64 9.35 16.01
CA LYS A 98 16.65 10.01 16.89
C LYS A 98 15.70 10.91 16.08
N LYS A 99 16.23 11.67 15.12
CA LYS A 99 15.44 12.54 14.25
C LYS A 99 14.48 11.73 13.36
N LEU A 100 14.97 10.64 12.77
CA LEU A 100 14.14 9.74 11.97
C LEU A 100 13.01 9.12 12.79
N LYS A 101 13.29 8.66 14.01
CA LYS A 101 12.28 8.12 14.92
C LYS A 101 11.17 9.13 15.21
N GLY A 102 11.53 10.38 15.52
CA GLY A 102 10.54 11.44 15.70
C GLY A 102 9.63 11.65 14.47
N TRP A 103 10.19 11.63 13.26
CA TRP A 103 9.37 11.71 12.04
C TRP A 103 8.44 10.50 11.86
N LEU A 104 8.91 9.29 12.18
CA LEU A 104 8.07 8.09 12.11
C LEU A 104 6.93 8.14 13.13
N GLU A 105 7.20 8.64 14.34
CA GLU A 105 6.20 8.86 15.39
C GLU A 105 5.14 9.88 14.95
N ASP A 106 5.56 11.03 14.39
CA ASP A 106 4.65 12.07 13.88
C ASP A 106 3.74 11.53 12.76
N LEU A 107 4.33 10.79 11.81
CA LEU A 107 3.58 10.17 10.71
C LEU A 107 2.62 9.09 11.22
N HIS A 108 3.04 8.30 12.21
CA HIS A 108 2.22 7.27 12.80
C HIS A 108 1.03 7.87 13.55
N ALA A 109 1.26 8.90 14.37
CA ALA A 109 0.20 9.63 15.06
C ALA A 109 -0.83 10.21 14.07
N THR A 110 -0.37 10.75 12.94
CA THR A 110 -1.23 11.24 11.86
C THR A 110 -2.07 10.11 11.25
N PHE A 111 -1.50 8.91 11.08
CA PHE A 111 -2.22 7.75 10.59
C PHE A 111 -3.30 7.28 11.58
N ILE A 112 -2.95 7.15 12.85
CA ILE A 112 -3.90 6.78 13.91
C ILE A 112 -5.07 7.77 13.94
N ALA A 113 -4.78 9.07 13.93
CA ALA A 113 -5.81 10.11 13.94
C ALA A 113 -6.75 9.99 12.74
N TYR A 114 -6.20 9.75 11.55
CA TYR A 114 -6.99 9.55 10.34
C TYR A 114 -7.90 8.32 10.45
N VAL A 115 -7.37 7.16 10.83
CA VAL A 115 -8.17 5.93 11.01
C VAL A 115 -9.26 6.13 12.05
N LYS A 116 -8.93 6.72 13.21
CA LYS A 116 -9.92 7.02 14.26
C LYS A 116 -11.02 7.95 13.76
N SER A 117 -10.68 8.99 12.99
CA SER A 117 -11.69 9.89 12.42
C SER A 117 -12.65 9.22 11.41
N ARG A 118 -12.22 8.13 10.76
CA ARG A 118 -12.99 7.46 9.71
C ARG A 118 -13.76 6.25 10.18
N ARG A 119 -13.19 5.48 11.11
CA ARG A 119 -13.81 4.28 11.68
C ARG A 119 -14.56 4.58 12.97
N GLY A 120 -14.11 5.60 13.73
CA GLY A 120 -14.79 6.11 14.92
C GLY A 120 -15.18 5.01 15.90
N PRO A 121 -16.47 4.92 16.31
CA PRO A 121 -16.93 3.95 17.29
C PRO A 121 -16.93 2.50 16.77
N LYS A 122 -16.64 2.26 15.49
CA LYS A 122 -16.54 0.90 14.95
C LYS A 122 -15.28 0.18 15.42
N LEU A 123 -14.22 0.92 15.76
CA LEU A 123 -12.95 0.33 16.19
C LEU A 123 -13.13 -0.39 17.53
N SER A 124 -12.53 -1.57 17.62
CA SER A 124 -12.43 -2.29 18.89
C SER A 124 -11.43 -1.60 19.85
N GLU A 125 -11.44 -2.04 21.11
CA GLU A 125 -10.45 -1.65 22.12
C GLU A 125 -9.17 -2.53 22.06
N ASP A 126 -8.92 -3.21 20.93
CA ASP A 126 -7.72 -4.03 20.75
C ASP A 126 -6.45 -3.15 20.82
N PRO A 127 -5.53 -3.39 21.78
CA PRO A 127 -4.31 -2.61 21.90
C PRO A 127 -3.38 -2.75 20.70
N ASN A 128 -3.56 -3.78 19.86
CA ASN A 128 -2.69 -4.07 18.73
C ASN A 128 -3.04 -3.31 17.45
N LEU A 129 -4.20 -2.62 17.39
CA LEU A 129 -4.69 -1.97 16.16
C LEU A 129 -3.66 -1.06 15.49
N PHE A 130 -2.87 -0.36 16.29
CA PHE A 130 -1.92 0.66 15.84
C PHE A 130 -0.47 0.24 16.05
N THR A 131 -0.18 -1.06 16.05
CA THR A 131 1.18 -1.59 16.25
C THR A 131 1.86 -2.00 14.94
N GLY A 132 1.13 -1.96 13.82
CA GLY A 132 1.56 -2.52 12.54
C GLY A 132 1.07 -3.95 12.31
N GLU A 133 0.25 -4.52 13.19
CA GLU A 133 -0.37 -5.84 13.02
C GLU A 133 -1.33 -5.90 11.83
N VAL A 134 -1.42 -7.07 11.21
CA VAL A 134 -2.33 -7.39 10.10
C VAL A 134 -3.53 -8.20 10.57
N TYR A 135 -4.66 -8.00 9.90
CA TYR A 135 -5.92 -8.66 10.20
C TYR A 135 -6.46 -9.32 8.94
N ILE A 136 -6.93 -10.56 9.07
CA ILE A 136 -7.38 -11.38 7.93
C ILE A 136 -8.89 -11.56 8.02
N GLY A 137 -9.60 -11.26 6.92
CA GLY A 137 -11.04 -11.50 6.77
C GLY A 137 -11.86 -11.08 8.00
N GLN A 138 -12.45 -12.07 8.66
CA GLN A 138 -13.31 -11.87 9.84
C GLN A 138 -12.61 -11.10 10.97
N LYS A 139 -11.32 -11.33 11.22
CA LYS A 139 -10.59 -10.58 12.27
C LYS A 139 -10.55 -9.08 11.99
N GLY A 140 -10.57 -8.68 10.71
CA GLY A 140 -10.67 -7.26 10.35
C GLY A 140 -12.01 -6.65 10.74
N ILE A 141 -13.09 -7.45 10.73
CA ILE A 141 -14.43 -7.02 11.16
C ILE A 141 -14.47 -6.92 12.68
N ASP A 142 -13.99 -7.96 13.37
CA ASP A 142 -13.95 -8.02 14.84
C ASP A 142 -13.13 -6.85 15.42
N ALA A 143 -12.04 -6.48 14.74
CA ALA A 143 -11.20 -5.35 15.07
C ALA A 143 -11.84 -3.97 14.77
N GLY A 144 -12.92 -3.95 13.98
CA GLY A 144 -13.59 -2.72 13.53
C GLY A 144 -12.93 -2.05 12.32
N LEU A 145 -11.96 -2.70 11.70
CA LEU A 145 -11.20 -2.17 10.58
C LEU A 145 -11.97 -2.23 9.25
N VAL A 146 -12.86 -3.20 9.11
CA VAL A 146 -13.77 -3.34 7.94
C VAL A 146 -15.19 -3.59 8.40
N ASP A 147 -16.17 -3.47 7.50
CA ASP A 147 -17.60 -3.49 7.80
C ASP A 147 -18.28 -4.83 7.47
N GLY A 148 -17.68 -5.66 6.63
CA GLY A 148 -18.24 -6.95 6.28
C GLY A 148 -17.40 -7.75 5.29
N ILE A 149 -17.75 -9.02 5.13
CA ILE A 149 -17.18 -9.88 4.09
C ILE A 149 -17.97 -9.71 2.80
N GLY A 150 -17.28 -9.51 1.67
CA GLY A 150 -17.93 -9.52 0.38
C GLY A 150 -17.13 -8.94 -0.77
N HIS A 151 -17.58 -9.28 -1.98
CA HIS A 151 -16.99 -8.83 -3.24
C HIS A 151 -17.85 -7.75 -3.91
N LEU A 152 -17.20 -6.95 -4.76
CA LEU A 152 -17.83 -5.81 -5.44
C LEU A 152 -19.15 -6.17 -6.13
N ALA A 153 -19.13 -7.19 -6.99
CA ALA A 153 -20.31 -7.51 -7.82
C ALA A 153 -21.50 -8.05 -7.00
N PRO A 154 -21.34 -9.07 -6.14
CA PRO A 154 -22.42 -9.56 -5.28
C PRO A 154 -23.01 -8.48 -4.38
N VAL A 155 -22.17 -7.72 -3.66
CA VAL A 155 -22.63 -6.71 -2.69
C VAL A 155 -23.39 -5.58 -3.40
N MET A 156 -22.87 -5.08 -4.52
CA MET A 156 -23.52 -4.00 -5.25
C MET A 156 -24.80 -4.44 -5.96
N LYS A 157 -24.86 -5.67 -6.48
CA LYS A 157 -26.10 -6.22 -7.07
C LYS A 157 -27.18 -6.46 -6.01
N ALA A 158 -26.82 -7.01 -4.85
CA ALA A 158 -27.74 -7.19 -3.75
C ALA A 158 -28.34 -5.85 -3.28
N ARG A 159 -27.53 -4.78 -3.27
CA ARG A 159 -27.94 -3.45 -2.79
C ARG A 159 -28.71 -2.62 -3.83
N PHE A 160 -28.32 -2.68 -5.10
CA PHE A 160 -28.82 -1.79 -6.15
C PHE A 160 -29.55 -2.53 -7.30
N GLY A 161 -29.69 -3.84 -7.20
CA GLY A 161 -30.32 -4.72 -8.19
C GLY A 161 -29.39 -5.22 -9.29
N ASP A 162 -29.83 -6.26 -10.00
CA ASP A 162 -29.04 -6.95 -11.04
C ASP A 162 -28.67 -6.07 -12.24
N LYS A 163 -29.37 -4.95 -12.42
CA LYS A 163 -29.15 -3.99 -13.51
C LYS A 163 -28.01 -3.01 -13.23
N VAL A 164 -27.34 -3.09 -12.08
CA VAL A 164 -26.19 -2.23 -11.74
C VAL A 164 -25.08 -2.35 -12.79
N LYS A 165 -24.51 -1.22 -13.21
CA LYS A 165 -23.45 -1.17 -14.22
C LYS A 165 -22.13 -0.71 -13.60
N PHE A 166 -21.13 -1.57 -13.63
CA PHE A 166 -19.78 -1.24 -13.18
C PHE A 166 -19.01 -0.51 -14.27
N ARG A 167 -18.76 0.78 -14.08
CA ARG A 167 -17.84 1.54 -14.94
C ARG A 167 -16.42 1.35 -14.41
N ARG A 168 -15.61 0.59 -15.14
CA ARG A 168 -14.19 0.42 -14.81
C ARG A 168 -13.40 1.62 -15.32
N TYR A 169 -12.75 2.31 -14.39
CA TYR A 169 -11.80 3.38 -14.70
C TYR A 169 -10.38 2.84 -14.49
N GLY A 170 -9.52 3.02 -15.49
CA GLY A 170 -8.14 2.56 -15.45
C GLY A 170 -7.33 3.29 -16.52
N GLN A 171 -6.03 3.02 -16.58
CA GLN A 171 -5.21 3.55 -17.68
C GLN A 171 -5.78 3.07 -19.01
N ARG A 172 -6.07 4.01 -19.92
CA ARG A 172 -6.53 3.70 -21.27
C ARG A 172 -5.42 2.93 -21.97
N LYS A 173 -5.58 1.63 -22.16
CA LYS A 173 -4.66 0.86 -23.01
C LYS A 173 -4.84 1.32 -24.47
N PRO A 174 -3.76 1.62 -25.20
CA PRO A 174 -3.82 1.92 -26.63
C PRO A 174 -4.54 0.81 -27.39
N LEU A 175 -5.28 1.15 -28.45
CA LEU A 175 -6.01 0.17 -29.28
C LEU A 175 -5.08 -0.93 -29.82
N LEU A 176 -3.82 -0.60 -30.15
CA LEU A 176 -2.82 -1.57 -30.60
C LEU A 176 -2.51 -2.64 -29.54
N ALA A 177 -2.46 -2.26 -28.26
CA ALA A 177 -2.23 -3.20 -27.15
C ALA A 177 -3.44 -4.12 -26.86
N ARG A 178 -4.63 -3.80 -27.42
CA ARG A 178 -5.81 -4.67 -27.37
C ARG A 178 -5.84 -5.71 -28.49
N PHE A 179 -5.14 -5.46 -29.59
CA PHE A 179 -5.03 -6.38 -30.72
C PHE A 179 -3.76 -7.26 -30.67
N GLY A 180 -2.70 -6.79 -30.00
CA GLY A 180 -1.40 -7.49 -29.97
C GLY A 180 -1.17 -8.42 -28.77
N ALA A 181 -2.06 -8.48 -27.77
CA ALA A 181 -1.79 -9.20 -26.52
C ALA A 181 -1.58 -10.71 -26.72
N GLN A 182 -2.34 -11.37 -27.60
CA GLN A 182 -2.11 -12.80 -27.89
C GLN A 182 -0.79 -13.06 -28.65
N ILE A 183 -0.43 -12.19 -29.60
CA ILE A 183 0.78 -12.37 -30.41
C ILE A 183 2.05 -12.02 -29.61
N VAL A 184 1.96 -11.04 -28.72
CA VAL A 184 3.08 -10.60 -27.88
C VAL A 184 3.25 -11.55 -26.69
N ASP A 185 2.19 -12.04 -26.04
CA ASP A 185 2.33 -13.03 -24.95
C ASP A 185 2.86 -14.36 -25.49
N ASP A 186 2.43 -14.84 -26.66
CA ASP A 186 2.98 -16.05 -27.29
C ASP A 186 4.45 -15.86 -27.72
N ALA A 187 4.81 -14.67 -28.20
CA ALA A 187 6.19 -14.36 -28.60
C ALA A 187 7.12 -14.18 -27.38
N ILE A 188 6.65 -13.53 -26.32
CA ILE A 188 7.42 -13.34 -25.08
C ILE A 188 7.55 -14.68 -24.33
N ALA A 189 6.48 -15.45 -24.20
CA ALA A 189 6.54 -16.79 -23.59
C ALA A 189 7.49 -17.70 -24.38
N GLY A 190 7.43 -17.69 -25.72
CA GLY A 190 8.35 -18.45 -26.57
C GLY A 190 9.81 -17.96 -26.52
N MET A 191 10.05 -16.69 -26.19
CA MET A 191 11.40 -16.13 -25.99
C MET A 191 11.94 -16.42 -24.59
N GLU A 192 11.11 -16.32 -23.55
CA GLU A 192 11.46 -16.65 -22.17
C GLU A 192 11.74 -18.15 -22.02
N GLU A 193 10.96 -19.02 -22.67
CA GLU A 193 11.18 -20.46 -22.70
C GLU A 193 12.53 -20.81 -23.37
N ARG A 194 12.82 -20.22 -24.55
CA ARG A 194 14.12 -20.40 -25.22
C ARG A 194 15.30 -19.86 -24.41
N ALA A 195 15.13 -18.72 -23.74
CA ALA A 195 16.17 -18.15 -22.88
C ALA A 195 16.40 -18.97 -21.60
N HIS A 196 15.39 -19.66 -21.09
CA HIS A 196 15.52 -20.60 -19.98
C HIS A 196 16.25 -21.89 -20.38
N TYR A 197 15.96 -22.47 -21.55
CA TYR A 197 16.67 -23.67 -22.05
C TYR A 197 18.13 -23.39 -22.41
N ALA A 198 18.44 -22.20 -22.95
CA ALA A 198 19.83 -21.80 -23.25
C ALA A 198 20.73 -21.72 -21.99
N ARG A 199 20.17 -21.59 -20.78
CA ARG A 199 20.93 -21.62 -19.52
C ARG A 199 21.34 -23.03 -19.10
N PHE A 200 20.79 -24.07 -19.71
CA PHE A 200 21.08 -25.48 -19.42
C PHE A 200 21.91 -26.19 -20.50
N GLY A 201 22.35 -25.48 -21.55
CA GLY A 201 23.29 -26.02 -22.54
C GLY A 201 22.72 -27.11 -23.46
N LEU A 202 21.44 -27.02 -23.81
CA LEU A 202 20.82 -27.73 -24.95
C LEU A 202 20.27 -26.71 -25.95
#